data_AF-A0A1Q3D856-F1
#
_entry.id   AF-A0A1Q3D856-F1
#
_cell.length_a   1.000
_cell.length_b   1.000
_cell.length_c   1.000
_cell.angle_alpha   90.00
_cell.angle_beta   90.00
_cell.angle_gamma   90.00
#
_symmetry.space_group_name_H-M   'P 1'
#
loop_
_entity.id
_entity.type
_entity.pdbx_description
1 polymer ?
#
loop_
_entity_poly.entity_id
_entity_poly.type
_entity_poly.pdbx_seq_one_letter_code
_entity_poly.pdbx_strand_id
1 'polypeptide(L)'
;MALHPQMKMGSSSGEGRPQWSVLDNVKRISGTSPETLMAEINTGITNIELARATALLESVARATARPTPPPQYDVRMADEAYRAGCAALAAGQLDEALHSLTISLSKCPPDKTSAVAKLQSLISLTSQQLQRPSNSN
;
A
#
# COMPACT_ATOMS: atom_id res chain seq x y z
N MET A 1 22.28 -16.14 -88.53
CA MET A 1 20.88 -15.99 -89.01
C MET A 1 20.06 -15.41 -87.87
N ALA A 2 19.29 -14.35 -88.18
CA ALA A 2 18.17 -13.69 -87.46
C ALA A 2 18.37 -13.29 -85.97
N LEU A 3 18.39 -12.01 -85.57
CA LEU A 3 17.33 -10.98 -85.53
C LEU A 3 16.21 -11.20 -84.47
N HIS A 4 16.40 -10.60 -83.27
CA HIS A 4 15.44 -9.83 -82.41
C HIS A 4 14.17 -10.57 -81.86
N PRO A 5 13.34 -10.02 -80.93
CA PRO A 5 13.43 -8.85 -80.03
C PRO A 5 12.94 -9.07 -78.56
N GLN A 6 13.09 -7.99 -77.77
CA GLN A 6 12.53 -7.63 -76.46
C GLN A 6 11.12 -8.13 -76.10
N MET A 7 10.90 -8.43 -74.81
CA MET A 7 9.60 -8.30 -74.14
C MET A 7 9.71 -7.55 -72.81
N LYS A 8 9.00 -6.41 -72.79
CA LYS A 8 8.71 -5.47 -71.72
C LYS A 8 7.42 -5.90 -71.00
N MET A 9 7.25 -5.45 -69.75
CA MET A 9 6.08 -5.54 -68.84
C MET A 9 6.11 -6.74 -67.89
N GLY A 10 5.77 -6.64 -66.60
CA GLY A 10 5.15 -5.57 -65.83
C GLY A 10 5.09 -5.92 -64.32
N SER A 11 4.63 -4.93 -63.54
CA SER A 11 4.59 -4.80 -62.08
C SER A 11 4.10 -5.98 -61.21
N SER A 12 4.69 -6.09 -60.01
CA SER A 12 3.97 -6.14 -58.72
C SER A 12 4.97 -5.74 -57.61
N SER A 13 4.87 -4.55 -57.02
CA SER A 13 4.16 -4.26 -55.76
C SER A 13 4.19 -5.41 -54.76
N GLY A 14 4.98 -5.27 -53.71
CA GLY A 14 5.05 -6.24 -52.62
C GLY A 14 5.97 -5.78 -51.49
N GLU A 15 5.37 -5.06 -50.56
CA GLU A 15 5.69 -4.91 -49.14
C GLU A 15 7.16 -4.83 -48.68
N GLY A 16 7.43 -3.72 -47.97
CA GLY A 16 8.55 -3.58 -47.06
C GLY A 16 8.62 -4.76 -46.09
N ARG A 17 9.62 -5.62 -46.31
CA ARG A 17 10.08 -6.54 -45.30
C ARG A 17 10.93 -5.73 -44.32
N PRO A 18 10.65 -5.76 -43.00
CA PRO A 18 11.65 -5.34 -42.03
C PRO A 18 12.80 -6.33 -42.20
N GLN A 19 13.84 -5.89 -42.90
CA GLN A 19 15.04 -6.65 -43.10
C GLN A 19 15.64 -6.88 -41.72
N TRP A 20 15.36 -8.04 -41.12
CA TRP A 20 16.01 -8.52 -39.91
C TRP A 20 17.47 -8.77 -40.27
N SER A 21 18.27 -7.71 -40.27
CA SER A 21 19.69 -7.81 -40.46
C SER A 21 20.26 -8.39 -39.17
N VAL A 22 20.83 -9.59 -39.25
CA VAL A 22 21.59 -10.20 -38.14
C VAL A 22 22.68 -9.22 -37.66
N LEU A 23 23.18 -8.35 -38.55
CA LEU A 23 24.17 -7.33 -38.26
C LEU A 23 23.63 -6.15 -37.42
N ASP A 24 22.34 -5.85 -37.47
CA ASP A 24 21.71 -4.83 -36.60
C ASP A 24 21.69 -5.29 -35.14
N ASN A 25 21.65 -6.61 -34.94
CA ASN A 25 21.77 -7.22 -33.63
C ASN A 25 23.23 -7.17 -33.16
N VAL A 26 24.20 -7.48 -34.03
CA VAL A 26 25.64 -7.40 -33.73
C VAL A 26 26.06 -5.99 -33.31
N LYS A 27 25.53 -4.95 -33.98
CA LYS A 27 25.85 -3.55 -33.64
C LYS A 27 25.27 -3.11 -32.29
N ARG A 28 24.15 -3.71 -31.84
CA ARG A 28 23.59 -3.46 -30.49
C ARG A 28 24.41 -4.10 -29.37
N ILE A 29 25.03 -5.25 -29.60
CA ILE A 29 25.88 -5.96 -28.61
C ILE A 29 27.34 -5.49 -28.63
N SER A 30 27.77 -4.80 -29.69
CA SER A 30 29.13 -4.27 -29.79
C SER A 30 29.38 -3.03 -28.90
N GLY A 31 28.32 -2.48 -28.28
CA GLY A 31 28.39 -1.29 -27.42
C GLY A 31 28.10 -1.54 -25.94
N THR A 32 27.56 -2.70 -25.57
CA THR A 32 27.28 -3.10 -24.19
C THR A 32 28.41 -3.97 -23.68
N SER A 33 29.04 -3.57 -22.58
CA SER A 33 30.04 -4.42 -21.94
C SER A 33 29.35 -5.70 -21.42
N PRO A 34 30.02 -6.86 -21.45
CA PRO A 34 29.47 -8.11 -20.89
C PRO A 34 28.97 -7.95 -19.45
N GLU A 35 29.64 -7.11 -18.66
CA GLU A 35 29.28 -6.78 -17.28
C GLU A 35 27.95 -6.03 -17.20
N THR A 36 27.71 -5.09 -18.13
CA THR A 36 26.46 -4.34 -18.20
C THR A 36 25.28 -5.27 -18.53
N LEU A 37 25.48 -6.15 -19.51
CA LEU A 37 24.46 -7.13 -19.89
C LEU A 37 24.14 -8.10 -18.74
N MET A 38 25.16 -8.60 -18.05
CA MET A 38 24.95 -9.47 -16.88
C MET A 38 24.23 -8.73 -15.74
N ALA A 39 24.54 -7.46 -15.49
CA ALA A 39 23.86 -6.64 -14.50
C ALA A 39 22.38 -6.43 -14.84
N GLU A 40 22.06 -6.19 -16.12
CA GLU A 40 20.68 -6.08 -16.60
C GLU A 40 19.91 -7.38 -16.41
N ILE A 41 20.53 -8.53 -16.73
CA ILE A 41 19.93 -9.85 -16.51
C ILE A 41 19.65 -10.09 -15.02
N ASN A 42 20.63 -9.85 -14.15
CA ASN A 42 20.48 -10.02 -12.70
C ASN A 42 19.38 -9.10 -12.13
N THR A 43 19.32 -7.87 -12.62
CA THR A 43 18.28 -6.91 -12.25
C THR A 43 16.90 -7.39 -12.70
N GLY A 44 16.78 -7.88 -13.93
CA GLY A 44 15.54 -8.45 -14.46
C GLY A 44 15.04 -9.65 -13.64
N ILE A 45 15.96 -10.57 -13.29
CA ILE A 45 15.65 -11.73 -12.43
C ILE A 45 15.17 -11.25 -11.06
N THR A 46 15.91 -10.34 -10.43
CA THR A 46 15.58 -9.81 -9.10
C THR A 46 14.20 -9.14 -9.10
N ASN A 47 13.90 -8.34 -10.12
CA ASN A 47 12.61 -7.65 -10.22
C ASN A 47 11.42 -8.63 -10.36
N ILE A 48 11.59 -9.72 -11.12
CA ILE A 48 10.54 -10.74 -11.28
C ILE A 48 10.31 -11.50 -9.96
N GLU A 49 11.39 -11.90 -9.28
CA GLU A 49 11.30 -12.57 -7.98
C GLU A 49 10.67 -11.65 -6.93
N LEU A 50 11.06 -10.37 -6.90
CA LEU A 50 10.48 -9.37 -6.00
C LEU A 50 8.99 -9.16 -6.26
N ALA A 51 8.58 -9.04 -7.52
CA ALA A 51 7.17 -8.89 -7.89
C ALA A 51 6.35 -10.11 -7.44
N ARG A 52 6.89 -11.32 -7.62
CA ARG A 52 6.24 -12.56 -7.18
C ARG A 52 6.14 -12.66 -5.66
N ALA A 53 7.22 -12.36 -4.94
CA ALA A 53 7.24 -12.36 -3.48
C ALA A 53 6.24 -11.36 -2.91
N THR A 54 6.16 -10.16 -3.50
CA THR A 54 5.21 -9.12 -3.10
C THR A 54 3.77 -9.57 -3.33
N ALA A 55 3.46 -10.14 -4.50
CA ALA A 55 2.12 -10.66 -4.80
C ALA A 55 1.71 -11.81 -3.86
N LEU A 56 2.64 -12.68 -3.49
CA LEU A 56 2.40 -13.75 -2.51
C LEU A 56 2.12 -13.19 -1.12
N LEU A 57 2.90 -12.20 -0.67
CA LEU A 57 2.67 -11.53 0.62
C LEU A 57 1.31 -10.85 0.65
N GLU A 58 0.91 -10.15 -0.40
CA GLU A 58 -0.40 -9.50 -0.50
C GLU A 58 -1.55 -10.53 -0.51
N SER A 59 -1.37 -11.63 -1.25
CA SER A 59 -2.32 -12.75 -1.26
C SER A 59 -2.49 -13.37 0.13
N VAL A 60 -1.38 -13.62 0.83
CA VAL A 60 -1.39 -14.16 2.20
C VAL A 60 -2.00 -13.13 3.15
N ALA A 61 -1.65 -11.85 3.04
CA ALA A 61 -2.24 -10.78 3.86
C ALA A 61 -3.76 -10.72 3.66
N ARG A 62 -4.25 -10.87 2.43
CA ARG A 62 -5.69 -10.91 2.13
C ARG A 62 -6.37 -12.20 2.59
N ALA A 63 -5.69 -13.35 2.49
CA ALA A 63 -6.21 -14.63 2.95
C ALA A 63 -6.23 -14.75 4.49
N THR A 64 -5.27 -14.10 5.16
CA THR A 64 -5.17 -14.01 6.62
C THR A 64 -5.90 -12.81 7.20
N ALA A 65 -6.35 -11.86 6.37
CA ALA A 65 -7.33 -10.84 6.72
C ALA A 65 -8.67 -11.53 7.02
N ARG A 66 -8.74 -12.11 8.22
CA ARG A 66 -9.99 -12.58 8.81
C ARG A 66 -10.93 -11.38 8.77
N PRO A 67 -12.19 -11.53 8.28
CA PRO A 67 -13.17 -10.49 8.49
C PRO A 67 -13.19 -10.24 10.00
N THR A 68 -12.75 -9.06 10.41
CA THR A 68 -12.86 -8.67 11.82
C THR A 68 -14.34 -8.82 12.13
N PRO A 69 -14.73 -9.69 13.08
CA PRO A 69 -16.12 -9.72 13.50
C PRO A 69 -16.49 -8.27 13.83
N PRO A 70 -17.72 -7.83 13.51
CA PRO A 70 -18.16 -6.48 13.87
C PRO A 70 -17.75 -6.27 15.33
N PRO A 71 -17.10 -5.13 15.67
CA PRO A 71 -16.58 -4.92 17.01
C PRO A 71 -17.68 -5.31 17.98
N GLN A 72 -17.43 -6.36 18.77
CA GLN A 72 -18.40 -6.83 19.74
C GLN A 72 -18.51 -5.70 20.75
N TYR A 73 -19.50 -4.84 20.54
CA TYR A 73 -19.78 -3.73 21.42
C TYR A 73 -20.20 -4.31 22.75
N ASP A 74 -19.37 -4.10 23.75
CA ASP A 74 -19.59 -4.60 25.09
C ASP A 74 -19.90 -3.38 25.96
N VAL A 75 -21.19 -3.15 26.18
CA VAL A 75 -21.70 -2.04 26.98
C VAL A 75 -21.12 -2.09 28.40
N ARG A 76 -20.88 -3.29 28.96
CA ARG A 76 -20.31 -3.44 30.30
C ARG A 76 -18.84 -3.03 30.32
N MET A 77 -18.06 -3.51 29.34
CA MET A 77 -16.65 -3.12 29.20
C MET A 77 -16.51 -1.62 28.91
N ALA A 78 -17.42 -1.05 28.12
CA ALA A 78 -17.44 0.39 27.85
C ALA A 78 -17.71 1.21 29.12
N ASP A 79 -18.67 0.80 29.94
CA ASP A 79 -19.00 1.47 31.21
C ASP A 79 -17.89 1.34 32.24
N GLU A 80 -17.27 0.16 32.36
CA GLU A 80 -16.13 -0.07 33.25
C GLU A 80 -14.93 0.81 32.85
N ALA A 81 -14.58 0.84 31.57
CA ALA A 81 -13.51 1.69 31.05
C ALA A 81 -13.84 3.20 31.22
N TYR A 82 -15.11 3.59 31.09
CA TYR A 82 -15.54 4.96 31.36
C TYR A 82 -15.34 5.33 32.84
N ARG A 83 -15.76 4.47 33.77
CA ARG A 83 -15.58 4.68 35.21
C ARG A 83 -14.10 4.72 35.59
N ALA A 84 -13.28 3.86 35.02
CA ALA A 84 -11.82 3.87 35.19
C ALA A 84 -11.22 5.20 34.69
N GLY A 85 -11.64 5.67 33.51
CA GLY A 85 -11.23 6.96 32.97
C GLY A 85 -11.62 8.13 33.87
N CYS A 86 -12.84 8.13 34.42
CA CYS A 86 -13.28 9.15 35.39
C CYS A 86 -12.46 9.11 36.68
N ALA A 87 -12.10 7.92 37.19
CA ALA A 87 -11.26 7.78 38.36
C ALA A 87 -9.84 8.30 38.10
N ALA A 88 -9.25 7.99 36.94
CA ALA A 88 -7.94 8.48 36.52
C ALA A 88 -7.93 10.01 36.34
N LEU A 89 -9.00 10.60 35.81
CA LEU A 89 -9.18 12.06 35.75
C LEU A 89 -9.20 12.69 37.14
N ALA A 90 -9.94 12.10 38.09
CA ALA A 90 -9.97 12.58 39.47
C ALA A 90 -8.62 12.44 40.18
N ALA A 91 -7.84 11.42 39.82
CA ALA A 91 -6.48 11.19 40.30
C ALA A 91 -5.41 12.06 39.60
N GLY A 92 -5.77 12.83 38.56
CA GLY A 92 -4.84 13.64 37.78
C GLY A 92 -3.95 12.84 36.81
N GLN A 93 -4.24 11.56 36.59
CA GLN A 93 -3.49 10.69 35.70
C GLN A 93 -4.03 10.80 34.27
N LEU A 94 -3.62 11.84 33.55
CA LEU A 94 -4.19 12.17 32.24
C LEU A 94 -3.92 11.11 31.16
N ASP A 95 -2.75 10.48 31.16
CA ASP A 95 -2.43 9.40 30.20
C ASP A 95 -3.33 8.18 30.39
N GLU A 96 -3.51 7.74 31.64
CA GLU A 96 -4.34 6.58 31.98
C GLU A 96 -5.83 6.88 31.73
N ALA A 97 -6.26 8.12 31.98
CA ALA A 97 -7.58 8.59 31.63
C ALA A 97 -7.81 8.55 30.11
N LEU A 98 -6.88 9.05 29.31
CA LEU A 98 -6.96 9.06 27.86
C LEU A 98 -7.05 7.64 27.29
N HIS A 99 -6.21 6.73 27.80
CA HIS A 99 -6.21 5.33 27.43
C HIS A 99 -7.56 4.66 27.76
N SER A 100 -8.04 4.80 28.99
CA SER A 100 -9.31 4.23 29.45
C SER A 100 -10.52 4.77 28.67
N LEU A 101 -10.55 6.07 28.37
CA LEU A 101 -11.62 6.70 27.58
C LEU A 101 -11.61 6.22 26.12
N THR A 102 -10.43 5.99 25.55
CA THR A 102 -10.30 5.45 24.18
C THR A 102 -10.78 3.99 24.11
N ILE A 103 -10.49 3.18 25.14
CA ILE A 103 -11.05 1.83 25.27
C ILE A 103 -12.58 1.91 25.34
N SER A 104 -13.13 2.78 26.19
CA SER A 104 -14.58 2.99 26.30
C SER A 104 -15.21 3.34 24.94
N LEU A 105 -14.60 4.26 24.19
CA LEU A 105 -15.06 4.65 22.85
C LEU A 105 -15.05 3.48 21.87
N SER A 106 -14.01 2.63 21.90
CA SER A 106 -13.90 1.45 21.03
C SER A 106 -14.95 0.38 21.30
N LYS A 107 -15.50 0.34 22.52
CA LYS A 107 -16.50 -0.64 22.97
C LYS A 107 -17.93 -0.08 22.96
N CYS A 108 -18.08 1.24 22.86
CA CYS A 108 -19.38 1.89 22.77
C CYS A 108 -20.09 1.57 21.45
N PRO A 109 -21.37 1.14 21.51
CA PRO A 109 -22.20 1.00 20.32
C PRO A 109 -22.36 2.35 19.58
N PRO A 110 -22.24 2.41 18.24
CA PRO A 110 -22.31 3.64 17.45
C PRO A 110 -23.72 4.24 17.42
N ASP A 111 -24.76 3.47 17.74
CA ASP A 111 -26.14 3.96 17.89
C ASP A 111 -26.30 4.86 19.13
N LYS A 112 -25.39 4.77 20.10
CA LYS A 112 -25.36 5.64 21.29
C LYS A 112 -24.60 6.93 21.01
N THR A 113 -25.09 7.72 20.06
CA THR A 113 -24.46 8.97 19.58
C THR A 113 -24.14 9.94 20.72
N SER A 114 -25.01 10.09 21.71
CA SER A 114 -24.74 10.96 22.87
C SER A 114 -23.59 10.46 23.75
N ALA A 115 -23.42 9.14 23.89
CA ALA A 115 -22.31 8.56 24.65
C ALA A 115 -20.99 8.73 23.89
N VAL A 116 -21.01 8.44 22.59
CA VAL A 116 -19.85 8.64 21.68
C VAL A 116 -19.39 10.10 21.71
N ALA A 117 -20.32 11.06 21.58
CA ALA A 117 -19.99 12.48 21.60
C ALA A 117 -19.38 12.93 22.93
N LYS A 118 -19.90 12.41 24.07
CA LYS A 118 -19.33 12.69 25.40
C LYS A 118 -17.91 12.15 25.53
N LEU A 119 -17.67 10.91 25.10
CA LEU A 119 -16.34 10.30 25.14
C LEU A 119 -15.35 11.05 24.27
N GLN A 120 -15.73 11.42 23.05
CA GLN A 120 -14.90 12.23 22.16
C GLN A 120 -14.58 13.61 22.77
N SER A 121 -15.55 14.24 23.42
CA SER A 121 -15.35 15.52 24.11
C SER A 121 -14.35 15.38 25.26
N LEU A 122 -14.48 14.32 26.08
CA LEU A 122 -13.56 14.06 27.19
C LEU A 122 -12.15 13.70 26.72
N ILE A 123 -12.03 12.89 25.66
CA ILE A 123 -10.75 12.56 25.02
C ILE A 123 -10.07 13.83 24.53
N SER A 124 -10.80 14.69 23.80
CA SER A 124 -10.26 15.95 23.30
C SER A 124 -9.80 16.87 24.44
N LEU A 125 -10.60 16.98 25.51
CA LEU A 125 -10.24 17.78 26.67
C LEU A 125 -9.00 17.23 27.39
N THR A 126 -8.93 15.91 27.59
CA THR A 126 -7.80 15.25 28.27
C THR A 126 -6.51 15.39 27.46
N SER A 127 -6.58 15.20 26.13
CA SER A 127 -5.44 15.43 25.23
C SER A 127 -4.94 16.87 25.26
N GLN A 128 -5.84 17.85 25.35
CA GLN A 128 -5.46 19.26 25.50
C GLN A 128 -4.77 19.54 26.84
N GLN A 129 -5.20 18.87 27.91
CA GLN A 129 -4.56 19.01 29.23
C GLN A 129 -3.17 18.37 29.23
N LEU A 130 -2.98 17.23 28.56
CA LEU A 130 -1.67 16.59 28.36
C LEU A 130 -0.67 17.47 27.59
N GLN A 131 -1.17 18.22 26.61
CA GLN A 131 -0.35 19.10 25.78
C GLN A 131 -0.09 20.46 26.43
N ARG A 132 -0.82 20.83 27.49
CA ARG A 132 -0.59 22.09 28.20
C ARG A 132 0.62 21.89 29.11
N PRO A 133 1.79 22.48 28.79
CA PRO A 133 2.93 22.38 29.69
C PRO A 133 2.52 22.98 31.03
N SER A 134 2.75 22.25 32.11
CA SER A 134 2.56 22.69 33.49
C SER A 134 3.42 23.93 33.72
N ASN A 135 2.91 25.11 33.38
CA ASN A 135 3.57 26.37 33.63
C ASN A 135 3.39 26.69 35.12
N SER A 136 4.15 26.00 35.95
CA SER A 136 4.31 26.25 37.37
C SER A 136 5.20 27.49 37.52
N ASN A 137 4.60 28.64 37.86
CA ASN A 137 5.31 29.78 38.45
C ASN A 137 5.38 29.61 39.96
#